data_AF-A0A934XQC8-F1
#
_entry.id   AF-A0A934XQC8-F1
#
_cell.length_a   1.000
_cell.length_b   1.000
_cell.length_c   1.000
_cell.angle_alpha   90.00
_cell.angle_beta   90.00
_cell.angle_gamma   90.00
#
_symmetry.space_group_name_H-M   'P 1'
#
loop_
_entity.id
_entity.type
_entity.pdbx_description
1 polymer ?
#
loop_
_entity_poly.entity_id
_entity_poly.type
_entity_poly.pdbx_seq_one_letter_code
_entity_poly.pdbx_strand_id
1 'polypeptide(L)'
;MRVTLLAATQVNPDLLTQDLAASDVRYLVAQGTQAFGLALIEYAGRVCYRSTDKMGTAPGFISARVREGHEDIIEHLQMVFEAWEVPDAEILRAYQVAHGLRFTRRPQSVILSMNARTLRDIIKHSDSELARQLLILAAQTWPMLYADLAGEKA
;
A
#
# COMPACT_ATOMS: atom_id res chain seq x y z
N MET A 1 0.05 15.52 16.55
CA MET A 1 0.39 14.89 15.26
C MET A 1 -0.89 14.43 14.58
N ARG A 2 -1.04 14.75 13.29
CA ARG A 2 -2.17 14.33 12.45
C ARG A 2 -1.62 13.74 11.16
N VAL A 3 -2.23 12.68 10.65
CA VAL A 3 -1.90 12.09 9.34
C VAL A 3 -3.19 11.89 8.54
N THR A 4 -3.14 12.18 7.24
CA THR A 4 -4.27 11.95 6.30
C THR A 4 -3.77 11.30 5.03
N LEU A 5 -4.59 10.42 4.44
CA LEU A 5 -4.32 9.82 3.14
C LEU A 5 -4.76 10.81 2.07
N LEU A 6 -3.82 11.27 1.25
CA LEU A 6 -4.09 12.18 0.13
C LEU A 6 -4.43 11.43 -1.15
N ALA A 7 -3.69 10.35 -1.42
CA ALA A 7 -3.85 9.57 -2.64
C ALA A 7 -3.36 8.14 -2.43
N ALA A 8 -3.85 7.23 -3.27
CA ALA A 8 -3.36 5.87 -3.41
C ALA A 8 -3.42 5.47 -4.89
N THR A 9 -2.89 4.30 -5.26
CA THR A 9 -3.03 3.76 -6.61
C THR A 9 -4.48 3.76 -7.07
N GLN A 10 -4.74 4.39 -8.22
CA GLN A 10 -6.05 4.46 -8.87
C GLN A 10 -6.00 3.79 -10.24
N VAL A 11 -7.17 3.39 -10.73
CA VAL A 11 -7.30 2.91 -12.11
C VAL A 11 -6.92 4.04 -13.08
N ASN A 12 -6.14 3.72 -14.11
CA ASN A 12 -5.93 4.65 -15.22
C ASN A 12 -7.25 4.80 -15.99
N PRO A 13 -7.85 6.01 -16.08
CA PRO A 13 -9.10 6.22 -16.81
C PRO A 13 -9.04 5.75 -18.27
N ASP A 14 -7.87 5.78 -18.90
CA ASP A 14 -7.70 5.34 -20.29
C ASP A 14 -7.94 3.84 -20.46
N LEU A 15 -7.79 3.02 -19.40
CA LEU A 15 -8.10 1.59 -19.43
C LEU A 15 -9.61 1.32 -19.57
N LEU A 16 -10.45 2.28 -19.18
CA LEU A 16 -11.91 2.14 -19.23
C LEU A 16 -12.46 2.26 -20.66
N THR A 17 -11.64 2.75 -21.59
CA THR A 17 -12.03 2.96 -23.00
C THR A 17 -11.48 1.88 -23.94
N GLN A 18 -10.65 0.96 -23.42
CA GLN A 18 -10.03 -0.11 -24.21
C GLN A 18 -10.95 -1.33 -24.34
N ASP A 19 -10.78 -2.10 -25.43
CA ASP A 19 -11.32 -3.46 -25.50
C ASP A 19 -10.43 -4.40 -24.65
N LEU A 20 -11.00 -4.86 -23.53
CA LEU A 20 -10.32 -5.73 -22.56
C LEU A 20 -10.79 -7.18 -22.64
N ALA A 21 -11.55 -7.59 -23.65
CA ALA A 21 -12.20 -8.91 -23.69
C ALA A 21 -11.23 -10.08 -23.44
N ALA A 22 -10.04 -10.02 -24.02
CA ALA A 22 -8.98 -11.02 -23.88
C ALA A 22 -7.89 -10.67 -22.84
N SER A 23 -8.01 -9.55 -22.14
CA SER A 23 -6.99 -9.04 -21.21
C SER A 23 -7.34 -9.35 -19.77
N ASP A 24 -6.35 -9.82 -18.99
CA ASP A 24 -6.48 -9.99 -17.54
C ASP A 24 -6.79 -8.66 -16.81
N VAL A 25 -6.47 -7.52 -17.44
CA VAL A 25 -6.81 -6.18 -16.94
C VAL A 25 -8.32 -5.99 -16.76
N ARG A 26 -9.16 -6.74 -17.49
CA ARG A 26 -10.63 -6.71 -17.30
C ARG A 26 -11.02 -7.02 -15.85
N TYR A 27 -10.29 -7.92 -15.19
CA TYR A 27 -10.54 -8.26 -13.80
C TYR A 27 -10.26 -7.06 -12.89
N LEU A 28 -9.12 -6.39 -13.11
CA LEU A 28 -8.70 -5.21 -12.34
C LEU A 28 -9.73 -4.09 -12.44
N VAL A 29 -10.17 -3.78 -13.66
CA VAL A 29 -11.15 -2.72 -13.93
C VAL A 29 -12.51 -3.07 -13.31
N ALA A 30 -12.94 -4.34 -13.39
CA ALA A 30 -14.21 -4.79 -12.83
C ALA A 30 -14.30 -4.67 -11.30
N GLN A 31 -13.18 -4.63 -10.58
CA GLN A 31 -13.20 -4.41 -9.12
C GLN A 31 -13.57 -2.97 -8.72
N GLY A 32 -13.50 -2.02 -9.66
CA GLY A 32 -13.78 -0.62 -9.40
C GLY A 32 -12.67 0.12 -8.64
N THR A 33 -12.84 1.42 -8.47
CA THR A 33 -11.79 2.34 -8.00
C THR A 33 -11.30 2.03 -6.59
N GLN A 34 -12.19 1.62 -5.68
CA GLN A 34 -11.84 1.37 -4.27
C GLN A 34 -11.01 0.11 -4.08
N ALA A 35 -11.26 -0.93 -4.88
CA ALA A 35 -10.58 -2.23 -4.77
C ALA A 35 -9.45 -2.43 -5.80
N PHE A 36 -9.28 -1.50 -6.75
CA PHE A 36 -8.28 -1.59 -7.83
C PHE A 36 -6.87 -1.88 -7.32
N GLY A 37 -6.41 -1.18 -6.27
CA GLY A 37 -5.08 -1.39 -5.71
C GLY A 37 -4.84 -2.82 -5.20
N LEU A 38 -5.85 -3.42 -4.56
CA LEU A 38 -5.77 -4.80 -4.08
C LEU A 38 -5.87 -5.81 -5.22
N ALA A 39 -6.70 -5.53 -6.22
CA ALA A 39 -6.78 -6.33 -7.44
C ALA A 39 -5.43 -6.35 -8.18
N LEU A 40 -4.75 -5.21 -8.24
CA LEU A 40 -3.44 -5.08 -8.87
C LEU A 40 -2.37 -5.89 -8.14
N ILE A 41 -2.40 -5.92 -6.80
CA ILE A 41 -1.52 -6.77 -5.98
C ILE A 41 -1.78 -8.25 -6.26
N GLU A 42 -3.05 -8.68 -6.28
CA GLU A 42 -3.42 -10.06 -6.58
C GLU A 42 -2.94 -10.46 -7.98
N TYR A 43 -3.15 -9.60 -8.98
CA TYR A 43 -2.67 -9.81 -10.34
C TYR A 43 -1.15 -9.94 -10.40
N ALA A 44 -0.40 -9.04 -9.74
CA ALA A 44 1.06 -9.10 -9.67
C ALA A 44 1.55 -10.46 -9.15
N GLY A 45 0.97 -10.94 -8.04
CA GLY A 45 1.30 -12.27 -7.53
C GLY A 45 0.93 -13.39 -8.49
N ARG A 46 -0.28 -13.35 -9.07
CA ARG A 46 -0.76 -14.44 -9.95
C ARG A 46 -0.04 -14.51 -11.28
N VAL A 47 0.50 -13.41 -11.80
CA VAL A 47 1.40 -13.42 -12.96
C VAL A 47 2.63 -14.26 -12.65
N CYS A 48 3.25 -14.10 -11.48
CA CYS A 48 4.42 -14.88 -11.06
C CYS A 48 4.10 -16.39 -10.96
N TYR A 49 2.92 -16.74 -10.48
CA TYR A 49 2.46 -18.14 -10.39
C TYR A 49 1.80 -18.68 -11.67
N ARG A 50 1.70 -17.88 -12.75
CA ARG A 50 0.95 -18.22 -13.97
C ARG A 50 -0.47 -18.72 -13.68
N SER A 51 -1.19 -17.99 -12.82
CA SER A 51 -2.50 -18.40 -12.28
C SER A 51 -3.51 -17.25 -12.28
N THR A 52 -3.44 -16.39 -13.30
CA THR A 52 -4.35 -15.25 -13.47
C THR A 52 -5.80 -15.69 -13.72
N ASP A 53 -6.00 -16.90 -14.26
CA ASP A 53 -7.29 -17.58 -14.38
C ASP A 53 -8.01 -17.80 -13.04
N LYS A 54 -7.26 -17.77 -11.91
CA LYS A 54 -7.80 -17.95 -10.56
C LYS A 54 -8.05 -16.63 -9.82
N MET A 55 -7.87 -15.46 -10.44
CA MET A 55 -8.16 -14.16 -9.81
C MET A 55 -9.58 -14.10 -9.23
N GLY A 56 -9.72 -13.53 -8.02
CA GLY A 56 -11.02 -13.38 -7.34
C GLY A 56 -11.57 -14.65 -6.67
N THR A 57 -10.88 -15.79 -6.78
CA THR A 57 -11.36 -17.07 -6.22
C THR A 57 -10.79 -17.40 -4.84
N ALA A 58 -9.76 -16.68 -4.38
CA ALA A 58 -9.05 -16.97 -3.13
C ALA A 58 -8.87 -15.69 -2.29
N PRO A 59 -9.85 -15.33 -1.44
CA PRO A 59 -9.84 -14.10 -0.64
C PRO A 59 -8.61 -13.93 0.26
N GLY A 60 -7.98 -15.05 0.68
CA GLY A 60 -6.77 -15.04 1.51
C GLY A 60 -5.46 -15.01 0.73
N PHE A 61 -5.48 -14.91 -0.60
CA PHE A 61 -4.26 -15.02 -1.43
C PHE A 61 -3.22 -13.97 -1.04
N ILE A 62 -3.60 -12.70 -0.98
CA ILE A 62 -2.67 -11.58 -0.69
C ILE A 62 -2.07 -11.73 0.70
N SER A 63 -2.89 -11.92 1.73
CA SER A 63 -2.42 -12.00 3.12
C SER A 63 -1.55 -13.25 3.37
N ALA A 64 -1.82 -14.35 2.68
CA ALA A 64 -0.95 -15.53 2.73
C ALA A 64 0.44 -15.23 2.15
N ARG A 65 0.52 -14.59 0.98
CA ARG A 65 1.80 -14.20 0.36
C ARG A 65 2.60 -13.22 1.20
N VAL A 66 1.93 -12.21 1.78
CA VAL A 66 2.58 -11.26 2.70
C VAL A 66 3.15 -11.98 3.93
N ARG A 67 2.40 -12.90 4.55
CA ARG A 67 2.86 -13.68 5.71
C ARG A 67 4.05 -14.59 5.38
N GLU A 68 4.09 -15.11 4.16
CA GLU A 68 5.20 -15.94 3.66
C GLU A 68 6.45 -15.12 3.29
N GLY A 69 6.38 -13.79 3.33
CA GLY A 69 7.49 -12.90 2.99
C GLY A 69 7.58 -12.50 1.52
N HIS A 70 6.61 -12.89 0.68
CA HIS A 70 6.47 -12.42 -0.70
C HIS A 70 5.87 -11.01 -0.71
N GLU A 71 6.60 -10.04 -0.14
CA GLU A 71 6.16 -8.64 0.00
C GLU A 71 6.49 -7.78 -1.23
N ASP A 72 7.11 -8.34 -2.26
CA ASP A 72 7.34 -7.67 -3.55
C ASP A 72 6.01 -7.35 -4.27
N ILE A 73 5.02 -8.24 -4.18
CA ILE A 73 3.71 -8.04 -4.84
C ILE A 73 2.94 -6.82 -4.32
N ILE A 74 3.19 -6.40 -3.07
CA ILE A 74 2.49 -5.26 -2.47
C ILE A 74 3.15 -3.91 -2.82
N GLU A 75 4.32 -3.91 -3.45
CA GLU A 75 4.99 -2.68 -3.93
C GLU A 75 4.21 -1.96 -5.05
N HIS A 76 3.26 -2.67 -5.69
CA HIS A 76 2.36 -2.11 -6.69
C HIS A 76 1.30 -1.14 -6.12
N LEU A 77 1.07 -1.16 -4.81
CA LEU A 77 0.23 -0.16 -4.14
C LEU A 77 1.10 0.99 -3.66
N GLN A 78 0.92 2.15 -4.28
CA GLN A 78 1.53 3.43 -3.89
C GLN A 78 0.53 4.22 -3.05
N MET A 79 1.04 4.97 -2.09
CA MET A 79 0.26 5.75 -1.12
C MET A 79 0.94 7.09 -0.88
N VAL A 80 0.14 8.13 -0.74
CA VAL A 80 0.60 9.47 -0.39
C VAL A 80 -0.14 9.94 0.84
N PHE A 81 0.61 10.27 1.88
CA PHE A 81 0.09 10.83 3.13
C PHE A 81 0.53 12.28 3.27
N GLU A 82 -0.27 13.07 3.97
CA GLU A 82 0.15 14.35 4.53
C GLU A 82 0.12 14.25 6.04
N ALA A 83 1.18 14.74 6.67
CA ALA A 83 1.33 14.69 8.11
C ALA A 83 1.72 16.07 8.68
N TRP A 84 1.14 16.42 9.83
CA TRP A 84 1.35 17.69 10.52
C TRP A 84 1.99 17.47 11.88
N GLU A 85 2.76 18.46 12.32
CA GLU A 85 3.46 18.44 13.61
C GLU A 85 4.43 17.25 13.73
N VAL A 86 5.05 16.88 12.60
CA VAL A 86 6.03 15.79 12.53
C VAL A 86 7.43 16.35 12.75
N PRO A 87 8.15 15.89 13.80
CA PRO A 87 9.55 16.22 13.99
C PRO A 87 10.42 15.67 12.85
N ASP A 88 11.40 16.46 12.40
CA ASP A 88 12.29 16.04 11.30
C ASP A 88 13.05 14.74 11.63
N ALA A 89 13.36 14.50 12.91
CA ALA A 89 13.99 13.27 13.37
C ALA A 89 13.15 12.01 13.09
N GLU A 90 11.82 12.09 13.14
CA GLU A 90 10.95 10.95 12.81
C GLU A 90 10.93 10.67 11.31
N ILE A 91 10.94 11.73 10.49
CA ILE A 91 11.01 11.62 9.03
C ILE A 91 12.34 10.98 8.62
N LEU A 92 13.45 11.46 9.20
CA LEU A 92 14.79 10.93 8.93
C LEU A 92 14.92 9.47 9.38
N ARG A 93 14.36 9.11 10.54
CA ARG A 93 14.34 7.71 11.00
C ARG A 93 13.57 6.81 10.04
N ALA A 94 12.39 7.24 9.59
CA ALA A 94 11.62 6.49 8.59
C ALA A 94 12.38 6.36 7.25
N TYR A 95 13.07 7.41 6.82
CA TYR A 95 13.87 7.41 5.60
C TYR A 95 15.10 6.48 5.68
N GLN A 96 15.72 6.37 6.85
CA GLN A 96 16.89 5.50 7.07
C GLN A 96 16.56 4.00 6.97
N VAL A 97 15.32 3.61 7.31
CA VAL A 97 14.92 2.20 7.36
C VAL A 97 14.18 1.75 6.10
N ALA A 98 13.73 2.66 5.24
CA ALA A 98 12.89 2.31 4.10
C ALA A 98 13.22 3.14 2.84
N HIS A 99 13.94 2.51 1.91
CA HIS A 99 14.45 3.15 0.68
C HIS A 99 13.36 3.65 -0.30
N GLY A 100 12.14 3.13 -0.19
CA GLY A 100 11.00 3.56 -0.99
C GLY A 100 10.32 4.84 -0.52
N LEU A 101 10.72 5.40 0.64
CA LEU A 101 10.14 6.63 1.15
C LEU A 101 10.65 7.84 0.35
N ARG A 102 9.73 8.69 -0.07
CA ARG A 102 9.99 10.05 -0.57
C ARG A 102 9.20 11.03 0.28
N PHE A 103 9.77 12.20 0.54
CA PHE A 103 9.06 13.23 1.29
C PHE A 103 9.32 14.63 0.76
N THR A 104 8.31 15.48 0.91
CA THR A 104 8.37 16.91 0.56
C THR A 104 7.91 17.73 1.74
N ARG A 105 8.79 18.60 2.27
CA ARG A 105 8.43 19.50 3.36
C ARG A 105 7.59 20.68 2.84
N ARG A 106 6.53 21.00 3.59
CA ARG A 106 5.69 22.19 3.42
C ARG A 106 5.80 23.05 4.68
N PRO A 107 5.36 24.33 4.67
CA PRO A 107 5.52 25.20 5.83
C PRO A 107 4.85 24.69 7.12
N GLN A 108 3.76 23.92 7.02
CA GLN A 108 3.04 23.36 8.19
C GLN A 108 2.93 21.83 8.21
N SER A 109 3.44 21.14 7.17
CA SER A 109 3.23 19.70 6.99
C SER A 109 4.38 19.05 6.23
N VAL A 110 4.34 17.72 6.12
CA VAL A 110 5.17 16.94 5.22
C VAL A 110 4.28 16.03 4.39
N ILE A 111 4.55 15.97 3.08
CA ILE A 111 3.98 14.95 2.20
C ILE A 111 4.93 13.76 2.23
N LEU A 112 4.39 12.56 2.45
CA LEU A 112 5.12 11.28 2.48
C LEU A 112 4.55 10.40 1.37
N SER A 113 5.38 10.00 0.42
CA SER A 113 5.02 9.10 -0.67
C SER A 113 5.80 7.80 -0.54
N MET A 114 5.10 6.67 -0.58
CA MET A 114 5.69 5.34 -0.38
C MET A 114 4.80 4.23 -0.93
N ASN A 115 5.39 3.06 -1.15
CA ASN A 115 4.64 1.84 -1.46
C ASN A 115 4.22 1.08 -0.19
N ALA A 116 3.34 0.10 -0.33
CA ALA A 116 2.80 -0.63 0.83
C ALA A 116 3.88 -1.37 1.64
N ARG A 117 4.88 -1.95 0.96
CA ARG A 117 6.03 -2.62 1.61
C ARG A 117 6.89 -1.65 2.41
N THR A 118 7.18 -0.49 1.84
CA THR A 118 7.96 0.59 2.48
C THR A 118 7.30 1.00 3.79
N LEU A 119 5.97 1.12 3.82
CA LEU A 119 5.26 1.39 5.07
C LEU A 119 5.45 0.24 6.07
N ARG A 120 5.32 -1.03 5.65
CA ARG A 120 5.58 -2.18 6.53
C ARG A 120 6.99 -2.12 7.11
N ASP A 121 8.00 -1.79 6.31
CA ASP A 121 9.39 -1.66 6.78
C ASP A 121 9.53 -0.54 7.83
N ILE A 122 8.92 0.63 7.59
CA ILE A 122 8.88 1.72 8.58
C ILE A 122 8.25 1.24 9.89
N ILE A 123 7.13 0.53 9.82
CA ILE A 123 6.45 0.00 11.00
C ILE A 123 7.32 -1.02 11.72
N LYS A 124 7.91 -2.00 11.02
CA LYS A 124 8.76 -3.03 11.64
C LYS A 124 9.99 -2.45 12.34
N HIS A 125 10.48 -1.29 11.92
CA HIS A 125 11.72 -0.69 12.42
C HIS A 125 11.53 0.61 13.24
N SER A 126 10.30 1.07 13.47
CA SER A 126 10.02 2.29 14.22
C SER A 126 8.77 2.22 15.08
N ASP A 127 8.89 2.64 16.33
CA ASP A 127 7.77 2.87 17.27
C ASP A 127 7.42 4.36 17.41
N SER A 128 7.84 5.19 16.45
CA SER A 128 7.55 6.61 16.48
C SER A 128 6.05 6.90 16.32
N GLU A 129 5.61 8.07 16.79
CA GLU A 129 4.20 8.45 16.67
C GLU A 129 3.78 8.55 15.20
N LEU A 130 4.67 8.99 14.31
CA LEU A 130 4.46 8.97 12.87
C LEU A 130 4.15 7.55 12.34
N ALA A 131 4.96 6.56 12.73
CA ALA A 131 4.76 5.18 12.32
C ALA A 131 3.41 4.65 12.83
N ARG A 132 3.06 4.91 14.09
CA ARG A 132 1.76 4.53 14.67
C ARG A 132 0.58 5.14 13.90
N GLN A 133 0.62 6.45 13.62
CA GLN A 133 -0.46 7.15 12.92
C GLN A 133 -0.61 6.65 11.48
N LEU A 134 0.49 6.39 10.77
CA LEU A 134 0.46 5.78 9.45
C LEU A 134 -0.14 4.37 9.48
N LEU A 135 0.25 3.54 10.46
CA LEU A 135 -0.29 2.18 10.62
C LEU A 135 -1.80 2.18 10.88
N ILE A 136 -2.29 3.03 11.77
CA ILE A 136 -3.73 3.12 12.10
C ILE A 136 -4.53 3.41 10.82
N LEU A 137 -4.12 4.43 10.07
CA LEU A 137 -4.82 4.83 8.86
C LEU A 137 -4.71 3.75 7.76
N ALA A 138 -3.53 3.16 7.58
CA ALA A 138 -3.30 2.12 6.59
C ALA A 138 -4.04 0.82 6.92
N ALA A 139 -4.13 0.41 8.19
CA ALA A 139 -4.87 -0.79 8.61
C ALA A 139 -6.38 -0.60 8.48
N GLN A 140 -6.90 0.62 8.67
CA GLN A 140 -8.30 0.94 8.38
C GLN A 140 -8.60 0.89 6.88
N THR A 141 -7.65 1.30 6.03
CA THR A 141 -7.86 1.38 4.58
C THR A 141 -7.60 0.03 3.87
N TRP A 142 -6.55 -0.68 4.28
CA TRP A 142 -6.08 -1.93 3.69
C TRP A 142 -5.77 -2.99 4.77
N PRO A 143 -6.78 -3.50 5.49
CA PRO A 143 -6.57 -4.43 6.60
C PRO A 143 -5.81 -5.70 6.19
N MET A 144 -6.01 -6.18 4.95
CA MET A 144 -5.30 -7.36 4.43
C MET A 144 -3.77 -7.20 4.35
N LEU A 145 -3.25 -5.97 4.39
CA LEU A 145 -1.84 -5.67 4.26
C LEU A 145 -1.17 -5.31 5.60
N TYR A 146 -1.96 -4.99 6.64
CA TYR A 146 -1.43 -4.37 7.87
C TYR A 146 -2.03 -4.91 9.17
N ALA A 147 -3.07 -5.74 9.13
CA ALA A 147 -3.71 -6.26 10.35
C ALA A 147 -2.76 -7.09 11.23
N ASP A 148 -1.78 -7.77 10.62
CA ASP A 148 -0.71 -8.49 11.32
C ASP A 148 0.14 -7.54 12.17
N LEU A 149 0.55 -6.41 11.60
CA LEU A 149 1.38 -5.41 12.30
C LEU A 149 0.60 -4.60 13.34
N ALA A 150 -0.70 -4.39 13.12
CA ALA A 150 -1.56 -3.69 14.07
C ALA A 150 -1.75 -4.48 15.38
N GLY A 151 -1.79 -5.82 15.31
CA GLY A 151 -1.89 -6.68 16.49
C GLY A 151 -0.60 -6.77 17.31
N GLU A 152 0.56 -6.59 16.68
CA GLU A 152 1.88 -6.61 17.34
C GLU A 152 2.20 -5.30 18.09
N LYS A 153 1.55 -4.19 17.72
CA LYS A 153 1.82 -2.84 18.24
C LYS A 153 0.66 -2.21 19.02
N ALA A 154 -0.41 -2.97 19.28
CA ALA A 154 -1.51 -2.59 20.16
C ALA A 154 -1.13 -2.75 21.63
#